data_AF-D8RHL0-F1
#
_entry.id   AF-D8RHL0-F1
#
_cell.length_a   1.000
_cell.length_b   1.000
_cell.length_c   1.000
_cell.angle_alpha   90.00
_cell.angle_beta   90.00
_cell.angle_gamma   90.00
#
_symmetry.space_group_name_H-M   'P 1'
#
loop_
_entity.id
_entity.type
_entity.pdbx_description
1 polymer ?
#
loop_
_entity_poly.entity_id
_entity_poly.type
_entity_poly.pdbx_seq_one_letter_code
_entity_poly.pdbx_strand_id
1 'polypeptide(L)'
;LNQDHYDAAQAIREKISQVEKEVSKLREKKAGAVSAKNEAQDKEIALLRFRSELAASIEREDYEGARQLKDKISKLESESLAASVRALAYQNVKYAFRLGQKVRHKLFGYRGVICGMDPVCCESEKWCDRARVYDQRKNQPFYQVLVDVESEPQQEAAYVAEDSLEAPAEPDLEALDHPYIYFLFFGMDSAGDYIPTKQLRQKYDVARHEQTNDA
;
A
#
# COMPACT_ATOMS: atom_id res chain seq x y z
N LEU A 1 9.58 42.78 12.03
CA LEU A 1 8.39 41.93 11.83
C LEU A 1 8.56 40.81 10.78
N ASN A 2 9.77 40.53 10.27
CA ASN A 2 9.96 39.48 9.23
C ASN A 2 10.85 38.30 9.65
N GLN A 3 11.42 38.31 10.86
CA GLN A 3 12.32 37.25 11.32
C GLN A 3 11.53 36.01 11.79
N ASP A 4 10.48 36.23 12.60
CA ASP A 4 9.67 35.16 13.17
C ASP A 4 8.93 34.33 12.10
N HIS A 5 8.51 34.97 11.00
CA HIS A 5 7.89 34.28 9.87
C HIS A 5 8.90 33.48 9.04
N TYR A 6 10.16 33.92 8.97
CA TYR A 6 11.22 33.22 8.26
C TYR A 6 11.65 31.96 9.02
N ASP A 7 11.81 32.09 10.35
CA ASP A 7 12.20 30.99 11.22
C ASP A 7 11.09 29.92 11.30
N ALA A 8 9.82 30.33 11.35
CA ALA A 8 8.68 29.42 11.26
C ALA A 8 8.63 28.68 9.90
N ALA A 9 8.89 29.38 8.79
CA ALA A 9 8.92 28.77 7.45
C ALA A 9 10.13 27.84 7.25
N GLN A 10 11.23 28.06 7.97
CA GLN A 10 12.40 27.19 7.93
C GLN A 10 12.17 25.91 8.76
N ALA A 11 11.57 26.05 9.95
CA ALA A 11 11.19 24.90 10.78
C ALA A 11 10.16 23.98 10.09
N ILE A 12 9.22 24.56 9.33
CA ILE A 12 8.26 23.78 8.53
C ILE A 12 8.98 23.04 7.40
N ARG A 13 9.93 23.68 6.70
CA ARG A 13 10.70 23.03 5.63
C ARG A 13 11.58 21.89 6.14
N GLU A 14 12.19 22.04 7.31
CA GLU A 14 12.97 20.97 7.93
C GLU A 14 12.10 19.79 8.37
N LYS A 15 10.93 20.06 8.97
CA LYS A 15 9.94 19.01 9.28
C LYS A 15 9.44 18.31 8.02
N ILE A 16 9.17 19.05 6.94
CA ILE A 16 8.78 18.46 5.65
C ILE A 16 9.91 17.57 5.11
N SER A 17 11.17 18.01 5.16
CA SER A 17 12.32 17.19 4.71
C SER A 17 12.52 15.94 5.55
N GLN A 18 12.31 16.02 6.87
CA GLN A 18 12.33 14.85 7.76
C GLN A 18 11.18 13.88 7.46
N VAL A 19 9.96 14.41 7.29
CA VAL A 19 8.80 13.60 6.91
C VAL A 19 9.02 12.98 5.53
N GLU A 20 9.59 13.69 4.56
CA GLU A 20 9.91 13.18 3.22
C GLU A 20 10.96 12.06 3.26
N LYS A 21 11.98 12.15 4.13
CA LYS A 21 12.98 11.09 4.35
C LYS A 21 12.38 9.86 5.05
N GLU A 22 11.52 10.07 6.03
CA GLU A 22 10.84 8.95 6.70
C GLU A 22 9.80 8.32 5.77
N VAL A 23 9.09 9.12 4.96
CA VAL A 23 8.21 8.68 3.89
C VAL A 23 9.01 7.99 2.78
N SER A 24 10.25 8.38 2.46
CA SER A 24 11.08 7.68 1.48
C SER A 24 11.55 6.30 1.99
N LYS A 25 11.96 6.20 3.26
CA LYS A 25 12.26 4.90 3.90
C LYS A 25 11.02 4.02 4.01
N LEU A 26 9.84 4.61 4.24
CA LEU A 26 8.57 3.88 4.22
C LEU A 26 8.14 3.52 2.79
N ARG A 27 8.50 4.32 1.78
CA ARG A 27 8.28 4.03 0.34
C ARG A 27 9.17 2.89 -0.15
N GLU A 28 10.42 2.79 0.33
CA GLU A 28 11.27 1.62 0.09
C GLU A 28 10.65 0.34 0.68
N LYS A 29 9.95 0.45 1.82
CA LYS A 29 9.15 -0.62 2.41
C LYS A 29 7.77 -0.83 1.78
N LYS A 30 7.31 0.07 0.90
CA LYS A 30 5.93 0.07 0.34
C LYS A 30 5.88 0.33 -1.17
N ALA A 31 6.83 -0.19 -1.95
CA ALA A 31 6.68 -0.30 -3.40
C ALA A 31 6.12 -1.69 -3.75
N GLY A 32 4.82 -1.90 -3.55
CA GLY A 32 4.20 -3.24 -3.40
C GLY A 32 4.70 -4.33 -4.35
N ALA A 33 4.70 -4.09 -5.67
CA ALA A 33 5.09 -5.10 -6.67
C ALA A 33 6.61 -5.31 -6.79
N VAL A 34 7.39 -4.23 -6.91
CA VAL A 34 8.86 -4.29 -7.04
C VAL A 34 9.49 -4.77 -5.73
N SER A 35 8.97 -4.31 -4.60
CA SER A 35 9.39 -4.72 -3.26
C SER A 35 9.07 -6.19 -3.01
N ALA A 36 7.85 -6.67 -3.34
CA ALA A 36 7.51 -8.09 -3.19
C ALA A 36 8.37 -8.99 -4.09
N LYS A 37 8.66 -8.56 -5.31
CA LYS A 37 9.55 -9.30 -6.22
C LYS A 37 10.99 -9.37 -5.69
N ASN A 38 11.54 -8.24 -5.22
CA ASN A 38 12.88 -8.20 -4.63
C ASN A 38 12.94 -9.03 -3.35
N GLU A 39 11.91 -8.96 -2.49
CA GLU A 39 11.81 -9.76 -1.27
C GLU A 39 11.81 -11.27 -1.57
N ALA A 40 11.06 -11.70 -2.59
CA ALA A 40 11.06 -13.09 -3.03
C ALA A 40 12.45 -13.54 -3.50
N GLN A 41 13.13 -12.72 -4.30
CA GLN A 41 14.49 -12.99 -4.77
C GLN A 41 15.51 -13.05 -3.63
N ASP A 42 15.47 -12.11 -2.69
CA ASP A 42 16.37 -12.08 -1.53
C ASP A 42 16.22 -13.33 -0.66
N LYS A 43 14.96 -13.78 -0.44
CA LYS A 43 14.67 -15.01 0.29
C LYS A 43 15.17 -16.25 -0.45
N GLU A 44 15.03 -16.31 -1.77
CA GLU A 44 15.58 -17.41 -2.59
C GLU A 44 17.12 -17.46 -2.50
N ILE A 45 17.79 -16.31 -2.55
CA ILE A 45 19.26 -16.24 -2.38
C ILE A 45 19.67 -16.73 -0.98
N ALA A 46 18.95 -16.31 0.07
CA ALA A 46 19.19 -16.78 1.44
C ALA A 46 18.98 -18.30 1.56
N LEU A 47 17.95 -18.83 0.90
CA LEU A 47 17.66 -20.26 0.85
C LEU A 47 18.82 -21.06 0.25
N LEU A 48 19.38 -20.59 -0.86
CA LEU A 48 20.54 -21.21 -1.51
C LEU A 48 21.77 -21.23 -0.58
N ARG A 49 22.00 -20.13 0.16
CA ARG A 49 23.08 -20.06 1.16
C ARG A 49 22.89 -21.09 2.26
N PHE A 50 21.70 -21.15 2.87
CA PHE A 50 21.43 -22.11 3.95
C PHE A 50 21.47 -23.57 3.49
N ARG A 51 21.06 -23.86 2.25
CA ARG A 51 21.20 -25.21 1.67
C ARG A 51 22.67 -25.61 1.48
N SER A 52 23.53 -24.66 1.08
CA SER A 52 24.98 -24.87 0.99
C SER A 52 25.60 -25.11 2.38
N GLU A 53 25.25 -24.28 3.37
CA GLU A 53 25.70 -24.46 4.76
C GLU A 53 25.23 -25.80 5.35
N LEU A 54 23.99 -26.21 5.05
CA LEU A 54 23.45 -27.50 5.48
C LEU A 54 24.28 -28.66 4.93
N ALA A 55 24.62 -28.63 3.64
CA ALA A 55 25.48 -29.65 3.03
C ALA A 55 26.86 -29.71 3.72
N ALA A 56 27.46 -28.55 3.98
CA ALA A 56 28.75 -28.46 4.67
C ALA A 56 28.69 -28.93 6.13
N SER A 57 27.59 -28.71 6.86
CA SER A 57 27.40 -29.24 8.22
C SER A 57 27.24 -30.76 8.23
N ILE A 58 26.54 -31.31 7.24
CA ILE A 58 26.41 -32.77 7.07
C ILE A 58 27.78 -33.40 6.80
N GLU A 59 28.58 -32.80 5.91
CA GLU A 59 29.95 -33.28 5.60
C GLU A 59 30.88 -33.24 6.81
N ARG A 60 30.69 -32.26 7.71
CA ARG A 60 31.46 -32.15 8.96
C ARG A 60 30.89 -32.98 10.12
N GLU A 61 29.85 -33.77 9.86
CA GLU A 61 29.12 -34.55 10.86
C GLU A 61 28.54 -33.69 12.01
N ASP A 62 28.33 -32.40 11.78
CA ASP A 62 27.66 -31.48 12.69
C ASP A 62 26.14 -31.60 12.52
N TYR A 63 25.59 -32.67 13.09
CA TYR A 63 24.17 -32.99 13.01
C TYR A 63 23.28 -31.99 13.77
N GLU A 64 23.80 -31.35 14.82
CA GLU A 64 23.07 -30.32 15.55
C GLU A 64 22.91 -29.05 14.71
N GLY A 65 24.00 -28.57 14.11
CA GLY A 65 23.97 -27.46 13.16
C GLY A 65 23.09 -27.75 11.95
N ALA A 66 23.17 -28.98 11.41
CA ALA A 66 22.32 -29.41 10.30
C ALA A 66 20.82 -29.40 10.66
N ARG A 67 20.44 -29.81 11.87
CA ARG A 67 19.04 -29.76 12.33
C ARG A 67 18.53 -28.32 12.41
N GLN A 68 19.31 -27.41 13.01
CA GLN A 68 18.93 -26.00 13.11
C GLN A 68 18.81 -25.35 11.73
N LEU A 69 19.71 -25.66 10.80
CA LEU A 69 19.65 -25.18 9.42
C LEU A 69 18.41 -25.70 8.69
N LYS A 70 18.04 -26.98 8.89
CA LYS A 70 16.82 -27.55 8.32
C LYS A 70 15.56 -26.83 8.82
N ASP A 71 15.47 -26.52 10.10
CA ASP A 71 14.35 -25.77 10.67
C ASP A 71 14.28 -24.34 10.09
N LYS A 72 15.43 -23.66 9.94
CA LYS A 72 15.54 -22.35 9.29
C LYS A 72 15.12 -22.40 7.82
N ILE A 73 15.56 -23.42 7.09
CA ILE A 73 15.19 -23.63 5.68
C ILE A 73 13.68 -23.82 5.57
N SER A 74 13.07 -24.71 6.37
CA SER A 74 11.62 -24.95 6.32
C SER A 74 10.81 -23.67 6.59
N LYS A 75 11.25 -22.86 7.57
CA LYS A 75 10.64 -21.56 7.83
C LYS A 75 10.78 -20.62 6.62
N LEU A 76 11.98 -20.47 6.08
CA LEU A 76 12.24 -19.58 4.94
C LEU A 76 11.56 -20.03 3.65
N GLU A 77 11.39 -21.34 3.43
CA GLU A 77 10.63 -21.86 2.29
C GLU A 77 9.17 -21.41 2.36
N SER A 78 8.54 -21.49 3.54
CA SER A 78 7.17 -21.00 3.69
C SER A 78 7.05 -19.49 3.50
N GLU A 79 8.00 -18.71 3.99
CA GLU A 79 8.06 -17.26 3.80
C GLU A 79 8.38 -16.84 2.35
N SER A 80 9.22 -17.61 1.66
CA SER A 80 9.57 -17.42 0.25
C SER A 80 8.37 -17.74 -0.64
N LEU A 81 7.68 -18.86 -0.39
CA LEU A 81 6.45 -19.21 -1.10
C LEU A 81 5.38 -18.13 -0.94
N ALA A 82 5.17 -17.65 0.29
CA ALA A 82 4.21 -16.58 0.56
C ALA A 82 4.58 -15.28 -0.19
N ALA A 83 5.87 -14.90 -0.22
CA ALA A 83 6.34 -13.73 -0.96
C ALA A 83 6.15 -13.89 -2.47
N SER A 84 6.42 -15.07 -3.03
CA SER A 84 6.24 -15.37 -4.45
C SER A 84 4.75 -15.37 -4.85
N VAL A 85 3.88 -15.96 -4.02
CA VAL A 85 2.42 -15.90 -4.22
C VAL A 85 1.94 -14.44 -4.20
N ARG A 86 2.42 -13.65 -3.25
CA ARG A 86 2.11 -12.21 -3.19
C ARG A 86 2.58 -11.48 -4.44
N ALA A 87 3.83 -11.69 -4.88
CA ALA A 87 4.36 -11.07 -6.09
C ALA A 87 3.56 -11.44 -7.35
N LEU A 88 3.09 -12.69 -7.45
CA LEU A 88 2.21 -13.12 -8.53
C LEU A 88 0.83 -12.45 -8.47
N ALA A 89 0.27 -12.28 -7.27
CA ALA A 89 -0.98 -11.56 -7.07
C ALA A 89 -0.87 -10.10 -7.54
N TYR A 90 0.25 -9.43 -7.27
CA TYR A 90 0.50 -8.06 -7.78
C TYR A 90 0.53 -7.97 -9.31
N GLN A 91 0.90 -9.03 -10.04
CA GLN A 91 0.98 -9.01 -11.50
C GLN A 91 -0.37 -9.19 -12.20
N ASN A 92 -1.26 -10.01 -11.62
CA ASN A 92 -2.48 -10.45 -12.29
C ASN A 92 -3.77 -9.88 -11.69
N VAL A 93 -3.67 -9.01 -10.71
CA VAL A 93 -4.84 -8.40 -10.07
C VAL A 93 -5.56 -7.46 -11.03
N LYS A 94 -6.90 -7.54 -11.02
CA LYS A 94 -7.77 -6.54 -11.65
C LYS A 94 -8.42 -5.75 -10.53
N TYR A 95 -8.23 -4.45 -10.55
CA TYR A 95 -8.84 -3.51 -9.62
C TYR A 95 -10.13 -2.97 -10.24
N ALA A 96 -11.24 -2.98 -9.49
CA ALA A 96 -12.50 -2.39 -9.90
C ALA A 96 -12.44 -0.85 -9.88
N PHE A 97 -11.67 -0.30 -8.94
CA PHE A 97 -11.48 1.14 -8.78
C PHE A 97 -10.05 1.57 -9.06
N ARG A 98 -9.89 2.84 -9.45
CA ARG A 98 -8.61 3.44 -9.83
C ARG A 98 -8.05 4.31 -8.72
N LEU A 99 -6.73 4.50 -8.74
CA LEU A 99 -6.06 5.47 -7.89
C LEU A 99 -6.57 6.89 -8.20
N GLY A 100 -7.00 7.63 -7.18
CA GLY A 100 -7.60 8.96 -7.31
C GLY A 100 -9.11 8.96 -7.57
N GLN A 101 -9.72 7.80 -7.77
CA GLN A 101 -11.17 7.70 -7.95
C GLN A 101 -11.91 7.97 -6.63
N LYS A 102 -13.00 8.74 -6.70
CA LYS A 102 -13.93 8.92 -5.58
C LYS A 102 -14.81 7.68 -5.40
N VAL A 103 -15.03 7.31 -4.15
CA VAL A 103 -15.82 6.14 -3.75
C VAL A 103 -16.68 6.45 -2.55
N ARG A 104 -17.74 5.65 -2.38
CA ARG A 104 -18.58 5.63 -1.18
C ARG A 104 -18.49 4.27 -0.50
N HIS A 105 -18.49 4.26 0.83
CA HIS A 105 -18.60 3.01 1.56
C HIS A 105 -20.06 2.51 1.58
N LYS A 106 -20.31 1.26 1.20
CA LYS A 106 -21.69 0.71 1.08
C LYS A 106 -22.48 0.70 2.38
N LEU A 107 -21.83 0.32 3.49
CA LEU A 107 -22.49 0.22 4.80
C LEU A 107 -22.53 1.56 5.56
N PHE A 108 -21.41 2.27 5.64
CA PHE A 108 -21.28 3.51 6.42
C PHE A 108 -21.64 4.78 5.64
N GLY A 109 -21.68 4.74 4.30
CA GLY A 109 -22.12 5.85 3.47
C GLY A 109 -21.12 7.01 3.31
N TYR A 110 -19.97 6.98 3.98
CA TYR A 110 -18.97 8.04 3.88
C TYR A 110 -18.35 8.13 2.49
N ARG A 111 -17.97 9.35 2.09
CA ARG A 111 -17.23 9.64 0.87
C ARG A 111 -15.72 9.53 1.11
N GLY A 112 -14.99 9.18 0.07
CA GLY A 112 -13.54 9.19 0.12
C GLY A 112 -12.89 9.06 -1.25
N VAL A 113 -11.57 9.18 -1.26
CA VAL A 113 -10.73 9.03 -2.46
C VAL A 113 -9.70 7.93 -2.26
N ILE A 114 -9.53 7.09 -3.28
CA ILE A 114 -8.53 6.02 -3.27
C ILE A 114 -7.12 6.61 -3.38
N CYS A 115 -6.31 6.41 -2.35
CA CYS A 115 -4.89 6.80 -2.31
C CYS A 115 -3.92 5.61 -2.28
N GLY A 116 -4.45 4.39 -2.20
CA GLY A 116 -3.63 3.18 -2.28
C GLY A 116 -4.42 1.93 -2.64
N MET A 117 -3.72 0.95 -3.20
CA MET A 117 -4.28 -0.28 -3.73
C MET A 117 -3.35 -1.44 -3.41
N ASP A 118 -3.89 -2.50 -2.82
CA ASP A 118 -3.20 -3.72 -2.51
C ASP A 118 -3.97 -4.90 -3.12
N PRO A 119 -3.32 -5.86 -3.79
CA PRO A 119 -3.99 -6.99 -4.44
C PRO A 119 -4.59 -7.99 -3.45
N VAL A 120 -4.05 -8.00 -2.24
CA VAL A 120 -4.46 -8.84 -1.12
C VAL A 120 -4.37 -8.03 0.15
N CYS A 121 -5.05 -8.46 1.20
CA CYS A 121 -4.96 -7.80 2.50
C CYS A 121 -3.50 -7.81 3.02
N CYS A 122 -2.98 -6.63 3.33
CA CYS A 122 -1.63 -6.44 3.86
C CYS A 122 -1.60 -6.34 5.40
N GLU A 123 -2.74 -6.50 6.06
CA GLU A 123 -2.89 -6.37 7.51
C GLU A 123 -2.80 -7.72 8.24
N SER A 124 -2.58 -7.66 9.55
CA SER A 124 -2.49 -8.86 10.39
C SER A 124 -3.81 -9.63 10.48
N GLU A 125 -3.76 -10.93 10.74
CA GLU A 125 -4.96 -11.75 10.99
C GLU A 125 -5.85 -11.15 12.09
N LYS A 126 -5.24 -10.65 13.17
CA LYS A 126 -5.95 -9.96 14.26
C LYS A 126 -6.71 -8.71 13.79
N TRP A 127 -6.17 -8.00 12.80
CA TRP A 127 -6.87 -6.87 12.21
C TRP A 127 -8.03 -7.37 11.35
N CYS A 128 -7.81 -8.39 10.52
CA CYS A 128 -8.86 -9.00 9.71
C CYS A 128 -10.05 -9.49 10.55
N ASP A 129 -9.78 -10.11 11.71
CA ASP A 129 -10.82 -10.56 12.64
C ASP A 129 -11.67 -9.39 13.16
N ARG A 130 -11.04 -8.28 13.54
CA ARG A 130 -11.74 -7.07 13.99
C ARG A 130 -12.52 -6.39 12.87
N ALA A 131 -11.91 -6.31 11.69
CA ALA A 131 -12.51 -5.73 10.49
C ALA A 131 -13.54 -6.66 9.82
N ARG A 132 -13.76 -7.87 10.37
CA ARG A 132 -14.66 -8.90 9.86
C ARG A 132 -14.38 -9.29 8.41
N VAL A 133 -13.09 -9.34 8.06
CA VAL A 133 -12.59 -9.80 6.76
C VAL A 133 -12.37 -11.32 6.84
N TYR A 134 -13.42 -12.07 6.53
CA TYR A 134 -13.38 -13.54 6.48
C TYR A 134 -12.66 -14.05 5.21
N ASP A 135 -12.23 -15.32 5.19
CA ASP A 135 -11.42 -15.90 4.11
C ASP A 135 -11.96 -15.66 2.69
N GLN A 136 -13.27 -15.71 2.50
CA GLN A 136 -13.89 -15.43 1.19
C GLN A 136 -13.64 -13.99 0.70
N ARG A 137 -13.51 -13.05 1.64
CA ARG A 137 -13.21 -11.64 1.38
C ARG A 137 -11.70 -11.34 1.35
N LYS A 138 -10.83 -12.31 1.63
CA LYS A 138 -9.37 -12.11 1.56
C LYS A 138 -8.82 -12.21 0.14
N ASN A 139 -9.53 -12.88 -0.77
CA ASN A 139 -9.14 -13.08 -2.18
C ASN A 139 -9.60 -11.95 -3.12
N GLN A 140 -9.66 -10.72 -2.62
CA GLN A 140 -10.00 -9.54 -3.41
C GLN A 140 -9.03 -8.39 -3.10
N PRO A 141 -8.96 -7.37 -3.95
CA PRO A 141 -8.18 -6.18 -3.68
C PRO A 141 -8.66 -5.42 -2.44
N PHE A 142 -7.71 -4.75 -1.80
CA PHE A 142 -7.94 -3.82 -0.70
C PHE A 142 -7.49 -2.43 -1.09
N TYR A 143 -8.21 -1.43 -0.59
CA TYR A 143 -8.01 -0.03 -0.91
C TYR A 143 -7.69 0.76 0.36
N GLN A 144 -6.74 1.68 0.22
CA GLN A 144 -6.50 2.74 1.19
C GLN A 144 -7.29 3.96 0.72
N VAL A 145 -8.23 4.41 1.53
CA VAL A 145 -9.17 5.48 1.20
C VAL A 145 -8.96 6.62 2.18
N LEU A 146 -8.72 7.83 1.67
CA LEU A 146 -8.83 9.04 2.48
C LEU A 146 -10.31 9.37 2.61
N VAL A 147 -10.78 9.47 3.84
CA VAL A 147 -12.19 9.69 4.15
C VAL A 147 -12.42 11.19 4.27
N ASP A 148 -13.55 11.63 3.73
CA ASP A 148 -13.97 13.03 3.84
C ASP A 148 -14.28 13.38 5.30
N VAL A 149 -13.60 14.40 5.83
CA VAL A 149 -13.76 14.82 7.23
C VAL A 149 -15.18 15.30 7.50
N GLU A 150 -15.85 15.89 6.52
CA GLU A 150 -17.25 16.30 6.66
C GLU A 150 -18.20 15.11 6.82
N SER A 151 -17.89 13.98 6.18
CA SER A 151 -18.71 12.76 6.26
C SER A 151 -18.48 12.02 7.58
N GLU A 152 -17.22 11.87 8.00
CA GLU A 152 -16.84 11.11 9.20
C GLU A 152 -15.65 11.77 9.92
N PRO A 153 -15.89 12.75 10.82
CA PRO A 153 -14.83 13.54 11.45
C PRO A 153 -13.83 12.75 12.30
N GLN A 154 -14.21 11.54 12.73
CA GLN A 154 -13.39 10.68 13.59
C GLN A 154 -12.52 9.69 12.80
N GLN A 155 -12.68 9.61 11.48
CA GLN A 155 -11.99 8.65 10.64
C GLN A 155 -11.37 9.37 9.44
N GLU A 156 -10.06 9.62 9.50
CA GLU A 156 -9.33 10.32 8.43
C GLU A 156 -8.96 9.37 7.27
N ALA A 157 -8.70 8.11 7.57
CA ALA A 157 -8.32 7.11 6.58
C ALA A 157 -8.92 5.75 6.90
N ALA A 158 -9.26 4.99 5.87
CA ALA A 158 -9.82 3.66 5.96
C ALA A 158 -9.04 2.67 5.09
N TYR A 159 -8.93 1.43 5.57
CA TYR A 159 -8.44 0.30 4.80
C TYR A 159 -9.58 -0.70 4.61
N VAL A 160 -10.01 -0.88 3.37
CA VAL A 160 -11.30 -1.49 3.05
C VAL A 160 -11.20 -2.45 1.87
N ALA A 161 -12.00 -3.51 1.91
CA ALA A 161 -12.11 -4.46 0.81
C ALA A 161 -12.86 -3.83 -0.38
N GLU A 162 -12.53 -4.27 -1.60
CA GLU A 162 -13.18 -3.82 -2.83
C GLU A 162 -14.72 -3.93 -2.79
N ASP A 163 -15.24 -5.05 -2.27
CA ASP A 163 -16.68 -5.30 -2.13
C ASP A 163 -17.42 -4.31 -1.22
N SER A 164 -16.70 -3.58 -0.37
CA SER A 164 -17.25 -2.65 0.61
C SER A 164 -17.38 -1.24 0.04
N LEU A 165 -16.81 -1.01 -1.14
CA LEU A 165 -16.85 0.26 -1.86
C LEU A 165 -17.81 0.20 -3.05
N GLU A 166 -18.34 1.35 -3.40
CA GLU A 166 -19.09 1.60 -4.62
C GLU A 166 -18.68 2.93 -5.25
N ALA A 167 -18.82 3.04 -6.56
CA ALA A 167 -18.67 4.32 -7.25
C ALA A 167 -19.86 5.21 -6.93
N PRO A 168 -19.67 6.54 -6.84
CA PRO A 168 -20.78 7.46 -6.67
C PRO A 168 -21.76 7.33 -7.86
N ALA A 169 -23.06 7.50 -7.58
CA ALA A 169 -24.11 7.32 -8.58
C ALA A 169 -24.06 8.40 -9.68
N GLU A 170 -23.59 9.60 -9.33
CA GLU A 170 -23.38 10.73 -10.24
C GLU A 170 -21.96 11.28 -10.04
N PRO A 171 -21.38 11.96 -11.03
CA PRO A 171 -20.09 12.63 -10.88
C PRO A 171 -20.12 13.60 -9.70
N ASP A 172 -19.30 13.34 -8.69
CA ASP A 172 -19.17 14.21 -7.52
C ASP A 172 -18.07 15.23 -7.80
N LEU A 173 -18.47 16.48 -8.08
CA LEU A 173 -17.56 17.59 -8.34
C LEU A 173 -17.11 18.30 -7.05
N GLU A 174 -17.69 17.95 -5.90
CA GLU A 174 -17.34 18.57 -4.63
C GLU A 174 -15.97 18.07 -4.15
N ALA A 175 -15.10 18.99 -3.75
CA ALA A 175 -13.81 18.62 -3.19
C ALA A 175 -14.02 18.03 -1.79
N LEU A 176 -13.41 16.88 -1.53
CA LEU A 176 -13.34 16.29 -0.19
C LEU A 176 -12.47 17.19 0.71
N ASP A 177 -12.86 17.35 1.97
CA ASP A 177 -12.03 18.05 2.95
C ASP A 177 -11.13 17.05 3.66
N HIS A 178 -9.85 17.04 3.28
CA HIS A 178 -8.86 16.18 3.91
C HIS A 178 -7.43 16.74 3.78
N PRO A 179 -6.64 16.83 4.87
CA PRO A 179 -5.35 17.52 4.88
C PRO A 179 -4.31 16.93 3.91
N TYR A 180 -4.37 15.62 3.65
CA TYR A 180 -3.42 14.94 2.75
C TYR A 180 -3.77 15.03 1.26
N ILE A 181 -4.91 15.63 0.89
CA ILE A 181 -5.31 15.73 -0.53
C ILE A 181 -4.27 16.53 -1.32
N TYR A 182 -3.88 17.70 -0.81
CA TYR A 182 -2.90 18.58 -1.45
C TYR A 182 -1.50 17.96 -1.57
N PHE A 183 -1.19 16.95 -0.77
CA PHE A 183 0.09 16.25 -0.83
C PHE A 183 0.09 15.10 -1.84
N LEU A 184 -1.05 14.42 -1.99
CA LEU A 184 -1.14 13.18 -2.77
C LEU A 184 -1.70 13.40 -4.19
N PHE A 185 -2.41 14.50 -4.42
CA PHE A 185 -3.10 14.80 -5.68
C PHE A 185 -2.78 16.21 -6.18
N PHE A 186 -2.79 16.40 -7.50
CA PHE A 186 -2.58 17.71 -8.14
C PHE A 186 -3.85 18.56 -8.26
N GLY A 187 -5.02 17.95 -8.11
CA GLY A 187 -6.33 18.56 -8.33
C GLY A 187 -7.35 17.51 -8.75
N MET A 188 -8.52 17.96 -9.20
CA MET A 188 -9.56 17.10 -9.78
C MET A 188 -9.58 17.22 -11.31
N ASP A 189 -9.96 16.15 -12.00
CA ASP A 189 -10.25 16.16 -13.43
C ASP A 189 -11.70 16.61 -13.71
N SER A 190 -12.13 16.57 -14.97
CA SER A 190 -13.49 17.02 -15.32
C SER A 190 -14.61 16.09 -14.84
N ALA A 191 -14.28 14.84 -14.49
CA ALA A 191 -15.22 13.91 -13.89
C ALA A 191 -15.35 14.09 -12.36
N GLY A 192 -14.50 14.93 -11.77
CA GLY A 192 -14.44 15.14 -10.32
C GLY A 192 -13.51 14.15 -9.60
N ASP A 193 -12.82 13.26 -10.30
CA ASP A 193 -11.84 12.36 -9.72
C ASP A 193 -10.50 13.07 -9.51
N TYR A 194 -9.72 12.66 -8.51
CA TYR A 194 -8.45 13.30 -8.20
C TYR A 194 -7.30 12.78 -9.06
N ILE A 195 -6.46 13.70 -9.55
CA ILE A 195 -5.29 13.38 -10.36
C ILE A 195 -4.10 13.05 -9.45
N PRO A 196 -3.63 11.78 -9.39
CA PRO A 196 -2.58 11.40 -8.44
C PRO A 196 -1.21 11.95 -8.83
N THR A 197 -0.42 12.35 -7.83
CA THR A 197 0.95 12.80 -8.04
C THR A 197 1.82 11.74 -8.71
N LYS A 198 2.89 12.17 -9.39
CA LYS A 198 3.85 11.24 -10.03
C LYS A 198 4.40 10.21 -9.04
N GLN A 199 4.69 10.65 -7.80
CA GLN A 199 5.21 9.77 -6.75
C GLN A 199 4.21 8.68 -6.37
N LEU A 200 2.92 9.03 -6.24
CA LEU A 200 1.88 8.05 -5.90
C LEU A 200 1.64 7.06 -7.05
N ARG A 201 1.64 7.54 -8.29
CA ARG A 201 1.52 6.71 -9.50
C ARG A 201 2.67 5.71 -9.64
N GLN A 202 3.90 6.17 -9.44
CA GLN A 202 5.08 5.30 -9.48
C GLN A 202 5.07 4.22 -8.40
N LYS A 203 4.51 4.51 -7.21
CA LYS A 203 4.42 3.54 -6.12
C LYS A 203 3.57 2.31 -6.49
N TYR A 204 2.50 2.52 -7.26
CA TYR A 204 1.57 1.46 -7.67
C TYR A 204 1.73 1.04 -9.13
N ASP A 205 2.73 1.56 -9.84
CA ASP A 205 2.97 1.33 -11.28
C ASP A 205 1.75 1.63 -12.16
N VAL A 206 1.06 2.75 -11.86
CA VAL A 206 -0.17 3.16 -12.56
C VAL A 206 0.12 4.33 -13.50
N ALA A 207 -0.44 4.27 -14.72
CA ALA A 207 -0.36 5.37 -15.68
C ALA A 207 -1.09 6.63 -15.19
N ARG A 208 -0.78 7.80 -15.76
CA ARG A 208 -1.60 9.00 -15.50
C ARG A 208 -2.99 8.76 -16.09
N HIS A 209 -4.02 9.01 -15.30
CA HIS A 209 -5.40 9.04 -15.75
C HIS A 209 -5.97 10.42 -15.43
N GLU A 210 -6.55 11.05 -16.45
CA GLU A 210 -7.30 12.30 -16.32
C GLU A 210 -8.32 12.32 -17.46
N GLN A 211 -9.58 12.58 -17.14
CA GLN A 211 -10.56 12.92 -18.16
C GLN A 211 -10.37 14.39 -18.53
N THR A 212 -10.06 14.66 -19.80
CA THR A 212 -10.11 16.00 -20.37
C THR A 212 -11.53 16.26 -20.85
N ASN A 213 -12.05 17.47 -20.61
CA ASN A 213 -13.22 17.95 -21.33
C ASN A 213 -12.78 18.20 -22.78
N ASP A 214 -12.88 17.17 -23.62
CA ASP A 214 -12.81 17.35 -25.06
C ASP A 214 -14.15 17.97 -25.50
N ALA A 215 -14.15 19.29 -25.67
CA ALA A 215 -15.17 20.08 -26.36
C ALA A 215 -14.48 21.07 -27.29
#